data_AF-A0A3N5JFF4-F1
#
_entry.id   AF-A0A3N5JFF4-F1
#
_cell.length_a   1.000
_cell.length_b   1.000
_cell.length_c   1.000
_cell.angle_alpha   90.00
_cell.angle_beta   90.00
_cell.angle_gamma   90.00
#
_symmetry.space_group_name_H-M   'P 1'
#
loop_
_entity.id
_entity.type
_entity.pdbx_description
1 polymer ?
#
loop_
_entity_poly.entity_id
_entity_poly.type
_entity_poly.pdbx_seq_one_letter_code
_entity_poly.pdbx_strand_id
1 'polypeptide(L)'
;MARSNKEKTHFVCQECGASSPKWQGRCPDCSEWNSLVEERVTSTASRQAVMTPRSTQPLRPLNEIDAQRLPRMQMSSNEFNRVLGGGLVPGSVVLVGGDPGIG
;
A
#
# COMPACT_ATOMS: atom_id res chain seq x y z
N MET A 1 0.94 -9.99 -14.24
CA MET A 1 2.36 -10.40 -14.38
C MET A 1 3.19 -9.57 -13.41
N ALA A 2 3.42 -10.08 -12.19
CA ALA A 2 4.16 -9.35 -11.16
C ALA A 2 5.67 -9.38 -11.48
N ARG A 3 6.32 -8.21 -11.47
CA ARG A 3 7.78 -8.10 -11.64
C ARG A 3 8.45 -8.68 -10.39
N SER A 4 9.18 -9.78 -10.56
CA SER A 4 10.03 -10.35 -9.53
C SER A 4 11.08 -9.32 -9.10
N ASN A 5 11.07 -8.99 -7.80
CA ASN A 5 12.07 -8.13 -7.16
C ASN A 5 13.42 -8.84 -7.29
N LYS A 6 14.30 -8.38 -8.19
CA LYS A 6 15.63 -8.98 -8.34
C LYS A 6 16.36 -8.82 -7.01
N GLU A 7 16.75 -9.95 -6.42
CA GLU A 7 17.63 -10.00 -5.26
C GLU A 7 18.87 -9.15 -5.58
N LYS A 8 19.10 -8.10 -4.78
CA LYS A 8 20.30 -7.28 -4.91
C LYS A 8 21.41 -7.98 -4.13
N THR A 9 22.40 -8.49 -4.85
CA THR A 9 23.59 -9.09 -4.26
C THR A 9 24.71 -8.06 -4.19
N HIS A 10 25.47 -8.08 -3.10
CA HIS A 10 26.65 -7.24 -2.90
C HIS A 10 27.85 -8.14 -2.63
N PHE A 11 29.05 -7.70 -2.99
CA PHE A 11 30.30 -8.42 -2.76
C PHE A 11 31.08 -7.73 -1.65
N VAL A 12 31.39 -8.44 -0.58
CA VAL A 12 32.11 -7.92 0.59
C VAL A 12 33.51 -8.53 0.64
N CYS A 13 34.53 -7.68 0.78
CA CYS A 13 35.91 -8.12 0.95
C CYS A 13 36.12 -8.66 2.38
N GLN A 14 36.59 -9.89 2.50
CA GLN A 14 36.85 -10.53 3.80
C GLN A 14 38.07 -9.95 4.54
N GLU A 15 38.96 -9.26 3.82
CA GLU A 15 40.21 -8.72 4.40
C GLU A 15 40.03 -7.31 4.97
N CYS A 16 39.23 -6.46 4.32
CA CYS A 16 39.05 -5.06 4.71
C CYS A 16 37.59 -4.64 4.95
N GLY A 17 36.62 -5.52 4.70
CA GLY A 17 35.19 -5.24 4.88
C GLY A 17 34.57 -4.35 3.80
N ALA A 18 35.31 -3.96 2.77
CA ALA A 18 34.80 -3.15 1.67
C ALA A 18 33.66 -3.85 0.91
N SER A 19 32.57 -3.14 0.63
CA SER A 19 31.44 -3.67 -0.14
C SER A 19 31.37 -3.07 -1.55
N SER A 20 31.12 -3.91 -2.55
CA SER A 20 31.02 -3.51 -3.95
C SER A 20 29.79 -4.15 -4.60
N PRO A 21 29.05 -3.44 -5.48
CA PRO A 21 27.86 -3.99 -6.13
C PRO A 21 28.18 -5.02 -7.23
N LYS A 22 29.45 -5.22 -7.61
CA LYS A 22 29.88 -6.17 -8.66
C LYS A 22 31.20 -6.83 -8.30
N TRP A 23 31.38 -8.10 -8.66
CA TRP A 23 32.64 -8.81 -8.50
C TRP A 23 33.69 -8.32 -9.50
N GLN A 24 34.90 -8.03 -9.01
CA GLN A 24 35.98 -7.44 -9.82
C GLN A 24 37.32 -8.19 -9.65
N GLY A 25 37.32 -9.38 -9.02
CA GLY A 25 38.52 -10.22 -8.83
C GLY A 25 39.55 -9.68 -7.83
N ARG A 26 39.75 -8.36 -7.77
CA ARG A 26 40.60 -7.63 -6.82
C ARG A 26 39.79 -6.61 -6.03
N CYS A 27 40.01 -6.54 -4.73
CA CYS A 27 39.40 -5.51 -3.90
C CYS A 27 39.98 -4.11 -4.24
N PRO A 28 39.15 -3.10 -4.52
CA PRO A 28 39.65 -1.75 -4.85
C PRO A 28 40.30 -1.04 -3.66
N ASP A 29 39.92 -1.40 -2.42
CA ASP A 29 40.37 -0.69 -1.22
C ASP A 29 41.64 -1.28 -0.61
N CYS A 30 41.73 -2.61 -0.47
CA CYS A 30 42.92 -3.28 0.07
C CYS A 30 43.83 -3.92 -0.98
N SER A 31 43.49 -3.82 -2.27
CA SER A 31 44.25 -4.41 -3.37
C SER A 31 44.37 -5.94 -3.37
N GLU A 32 43.71 -6.64 -2.46
CA GLU A 32 43.81 -8.09 -2.30
C GLU A 32 43.00 -8.83 -3.37
N TRP A 33 43.54 -9.96 -3.84
CA TRP A 33 42.91 -10.78 -4.87
C TRP A 33 42.00 -11.85 -4.25
N ASN A 34 40.90 -12.17 -4.93
CA ASN A 34 39.95 -13.23 -4.54
C ASN A 34 39.31 -13.09 -3.14
N SER A 35 39.39 -11.91 -2.52
CA SER A 35 38.86 -11.66 -1.17
C SER A 35 37.40 -11.19 -1.15
N LEU A 36 36.82 -10.86 -2.32
CA LEU A 36 35.43 -10.40 -2.48
C LEU A 36 34.46 -11.59 -2.52
N VAL A 37 33.61 -11.72 -1.50
CA VAL A 37 32.61 -12.80 -1.34
C VAL A 37 31.19 -12.24 -1.46
N GLU A 38 30.30 -12.97 -2.12
CA GLU A 38 28.92 -12.56 -2.33
C GLU A 38 28.08 -12.69 -1.05
N GLU A 39 27.42 -11.59 -0.66
CA GLU A 39 26.46 -11.54 0.44
C GLU A 39 25.09 -11.07 -0.07
N ARG A 40 24.04 -11.80 0.31
CA ARG A 40 22.66 -11.46 -0.05
C ARG A 40 22.13 -10.42 0.91
N VAL A 41 21.81 -9.23 0.40
CA VAL A 41 21.12 -8.23 1.20
C VAL A 41 19.64 -8.62 1.28
N THR A 42 19.26 -9.26 2.39
CA THR A 42 17.84 -9.43 2.70
C THR A 42 17.29 -8.07 3.08
N SER A 43 16.46 -7.47 2.21
CA SER A 43 15.79 -6.22 2.54
C SER A 43 14.78 -6.44 3.67
N THR A 44 15.20 -6.27 4.93
CA THR A 44 14.29 -6.08 6.06
C THR A 44 13.74 -4.65 6.03
N ALA A 45 13.01 -4.32 4.96
CA ALA A 45 12.27 -3.09 4.84
C ALA A 45 10.83 -3.42 4.46
N SER A 46 10.08 -3.92 5.45
CA SER A 46 8.62 -3.88 5.45
C SER A 46 8.18 -2.41 5.53
N ARG A 47 8.27 -1.69 4.41
CA ARG A 47 7.65 -0.37 4.21
C ARG A 47 6.44 -0.46 3.31
N GLN A 48 5.60 -1.44 3.59
CA GLN A 48 4.26 -1.51 3.06
C GLN A 48 3.30 -1.46 4.23
N ALA A 49 3.06 -0.25 4.74
CA ALA A 49 1.79 0.05 5.36
C ALA A 49 0.73 0.02 4.24
N VAL A 50 0.40 -1.18 3.78
CA VAL A 50 -0.80 -1.40 3.01
C VAL A 50 -1.91 -1.14 4.02
N MET A 51 -2.59 -0.01 3.89
CA MET A 51 -3.89 0.21 4.52
C MET A 51 -4.86 -0.78 3.88
N THR A 52 -4.79 -2.04 4.29
CA THR A 52 -5.85 -2.99 4.00
C THR A 52 -7.06 -2.51 4.79
N PRO A 53 -8.18 -2.13 4.14
CA PRO A 53 -9.41 -1.97 4.89
C PRO A 53 -9.70 -3.33 5.50
N ARG A 54 -9.61 -3.42 6.83
CA ARG A 54 -9.98 -4.61 7.57
C ARG A 54 -11.50 -4.74 7.46
N SER A 55 -11.96 -5.38 6.40
CA SER A 55 -13.35 -5.84 6.32
C SER A 55 -13.53 -6.86 7.43
N THR A 56 -14.24 -6.48 8.49
CA THR A 56 -14.53 -7.33 9.64
C THR A 56 -15.74 -8.25 9.41
N GLN A 57 -16.36 -8.17 8.23
CA GLN A 57 -17.56 -8.92 7.92
C GLN A 57 -17.21 -10.34 7.44
N PRO A 58 -17.83 -11.39 7.99
CA PRO A 58 -17.66 -12.75 7.49
C PRO A 58 -18.26 -12.91 6.09
N LEU A 59 -17.77 -13.88 5.32
CA LEU A 59 -18.36 -14.27 4.04
C LEU A 59 -19.76 -14.85 4.28
N ARG A 60 -20.76 -14.37 3.53
CA ARG A 60 -22.15 -14.83 3.63
C ARG A 60 -22.75 -14.98 2.23
N PRO A 61 -23.60 -15.99 1.98
CA PRO A 61 -24.31 -16.11 0.72
C PRO A 61 -25.33 -14.98 0.58
N LEU A 62 -25.62 -14.58 -0.66
CA LEU A 62 -26.44 -13.39 -0.95
C LEU A 62 -27.86 -13.46 -0.37
N ASN A 63 -28.45 -14.66 -0.33
CA ASN A 63 -29.79 -14.90 0.23
C ASN A 63 -29.88 -14.71 1.75
N GLU A 64 -28.74 -14.62 2.45
CA GLU A 64 -28.70 -14.35 3.89
C GLU A 64 -28.44 -12.87 4.20
N ILE A 65 -28.18 -12.03 3.20
CA ILE A 65 -27.92 -10.59 3.41
C ILE A 65 -29.26 -9.88 3.65
N ASP A 66 -29.40 -9.29 4.83
CA ASP A 66 -30.60 -8.54 5.19
C ASP A 66 -30.54 -7.10 4.65
N ALA A 67 -31.63 -6.64 4.05
CA ALA A 67 -31.72 -5.30 3.47
C ALA A 67 -32.05 -4.27 4.57
N GLN A 68 -31.03 -3.88 5.32
CA GLN A 68 -31.21 -2.93 6.43
C GLN A 68 -31.52 -1.52 5.91
N ARG A 69 -32.66 -0.97 6.35
CA ARG A 69 -32.94 0.46 6.22
C ARG A 69 -32.29 1.18 7.38
N LEU A 70 -31.18 1.86 7.11
CA LEU A 70 -30.56 2.74 8.07
C LEU A 70 -31.40 4.02 8.25
N PRO A 71 -31.51 4.57 9.46
CA PRO A 71 -32.16 5.86 9.67
C PRO A 71 -31.41 6.95 8.90
N ARG A 72 -32.15 7.78 8.17
CA ARG A 72 -31.61 8.87 7.36
C ARG A 72 -31.94 10.21 8.01
N MET A 73 -30.96 11.10 8.06
CA MET A 73 -31.15 12.48 8.48
C MET A 73 -31.74 13.28 7.31
N GLN A 74 -32.90 13.90 7.54
CA GLN A 74 -33.52 14.80 6.55
C GLN A 74 -32.78 16.14 6.55
N MET A 75 -32.40 16.58 5.36
CA MET A 75 -31.87 17.92 5.10
C MET A 75 -33.01 18.88 4.79
N SER A 76 -32.74 20.19 4.83
CA SER A 76 -33.74 21.22 4.52
C SER A 76 -34.23 21.18 3.07
N SER A 77 -33.35 20.87 2.11
CA SER A 77 -33.70 20.74 0.70
C SER A 77 -34.25 19.36 0.39
N ASN A 78 -35.49 19.30 -0.07
CA ASN A 78 -36.12 18.06 -0.51
C ASN A 78 -35.41 17.45 -1.73
N GLU A 79 -34.96 18.27 -2.68
CA GLU A 79 -34.20 17.79 -3.83
C GLU A 79 -32.85 17.21 -3.41
N PHE A 80 -32.18 17.82 -2.44
CA PHE A 80 -30.94 17.25 -1.92
C PHE A 80 -31.17 15.92 -1.20
N ASN A 81 -32.25 15.80 -0.41
CA ASN A 81 -32.65 14.52 0.18
C ASN A 81 -32.91 13.47 -0.90
N ARG A 82 -33.59 13.83 -1.99
CA ARG A 82 -33.87 12.95 -3.12
C ARG A 82 -32.60 12.45 -3.78
N VAL A 83 -31.62 13.33 -4.04
CA VAL A 83 -30.31 12.97 -4.61
C VAL A 83 -29.56 12.00 -3.68
N LEU A 84 -29.65 12.17 -2.37
CA LEU A 84 -29.04 11.27 -1.38
C LEU A 84 -29.82 9.94 -1.16
N GLY A 85 -30.92 9.72 -1.87
CA GLY A 85 -31.76 8.53 -1.71
C GLY A 85 -32.68 8.60 -0.48
N GLY A 86 -33.19 9.78 -0.17
CA GLY A 86 -34.11 10.06 0.94
C GLY A 86 -33.44 10.65 2.18
N GLY A 87 -32.22 11.21 2.07
CA GLY A 87 -31.50 11.86 3.18
C GLY A 87 -30.14 11.23 3.50
N LEU A 88 -29.39 11.89 4.38
CA LEU A 88 -28.01 11.56 4.71
C LEU A 88 -27.92 10.36 5.66
N VAL A 89 -27.04 9.39 5.37
CA VAL A 89 -26.81 8.21 6.22
C VAL A 89 -25.74 8.50 7.27
N PRO A 90 -25.98 8.29 8.57
CA PRO A 90 -24.96 8.46 9.61
C PRO A 90 -23.71 7.60 9.34
N GLY A 91 -22.52 8.16 9.55
CA GLY A 91 -21.25 7.47 9.31
C GLY A 91 -20.87 7.28 7.84
N SER A 92 -21.61 7.91 6.92
CA SER A 92 -21.24 7.94 5.50
C SER A 92 -20.37 9.16 5.15
N VAL A 93 -19.62 9.05 4.06
CA VAL A 93 -18.87 10.15 3.46
C VAL A 93 -19.51 10.47 2.12
N VAL A 94 -19.85 11.74 1.90
CA VAL A 94 -20.44 12.23 0.65
C VAL A 94 -19.49 13.24 0.02
N LEU A 95 -19.08 12.99 -1.22
CA LEU A 95 -18.30 13.93 -2.02
C LEU A 95 -19.24 14.84 -2.80
N VAL A 96 -19.12 16.14 -2.60
CA VAL A 96 -19.86 17.16 -3.35
C VAL A 96 -18.86 17.92 -4.22
N GLY A 97 -19.05 17.89 -5.53
CA GLY A 97 -18.21 18.59 -6.50
C GLY A 97 -19.01 19.66 -7.25
N GLY A 98 -18.31 20.72 -7.67
CA GLY A 98 -18.90 21.82 -8.43
C GLY A 98 -17.87 22.89 -8.80
N ASP A 99 -18.22 23.74 -9.76
CA ASP A 99 -17.37 24.84 -10.20
C ASP A 99 -17.28 25.95 -9.13
N PRO A 100 -16.18 26.74 -9.09
CA PRO A 100 -16.08 27.86 -8.16
C PRO A 100 -17.25 28.85 -8.34
N GLY A 101 -18.01 29.06 -7.26
CA GLY A 101 -19.16 29.99 -7.24
C GLY A 101 -20.54 29.37 -7.54
N ILE A 102 -20.65 28.05 -7.69
CA ILE A 102 -21.92 27.35 -7.97
C ILE A 102 -22.85 27.18 -6.75
N GLY A 103 -22.33 27.49 -5.55
CA GLY A 103 -23.04 27.32 -4.28
C GLY A 103 -24.06 28.42 -4.04
#